data_AF-A0A6V7KE05-F1
#
_entry.id   AF-A0A6V7KE05-F1
#
_cell.length_a   1.000
_cell.length_b   1.000
_cell.length_c   1.000
_cell.angle_alpha   90.00
_cell.angle_beta   90.00
_cell.angle_gamma   90.00
#
_symmetry.space_group_name_H-M   'P 1'
#
loop_
_entity.id
_entity.type
_entity.pdbx_description
1 polymer ?
#
loop_
_entity_poly.entity_id
_entity_poly.type
_entity_poly.pdbx_seq_one_letter_code
_entity_poly.pdbx_strand_id
1 'polypeptide(L)'
;KQICSLPLESGMCRAGHQAWGFSPEKRQCIRFTWGGCDGNKNRFETKQACEEFCSFDETELESLGANQSEFEEVQGVCSCKCPKCSDP
;
A
#
# COMPACT_ATOMS: atom_id res chain seq x y z
N LYS A 1 -0.48 -2.65 -7.32
CA LYS A 1 0.76 -1.79 -7.33
C LYS A 1 2.02 -2.43 -6.66
N GLN A 2 2.89 -3.17 -7.40
CA GLN A 2 4.05 -3.93 -6.83
C GLN A 2 5.19 -3.13 -6.17
N ILE A 3 5.45 -1.87 -6.56
CA ILE A 3 6.52 -1.07 -5.96
C ILE A 3 6.27 -0.79 -4.47
N CYS A 4 5.00 -0.68 -4.08
CA CYS A 4 4.59 -0.36 -2.71
C CYS A 4 4.81 -1.50 -1.72
N SER A 5 5.05 -2.73 -2.21
CA SER A 5 5.41 -3.88 -1.38
C SER A 5 6.92 -4.09 -1.25
N LEU A 6 7.74 -3.29 -1.93
CA LEU A 6 9.20 -3.39 -1.81
C LEU A 6 9.66 -2.83 -0.45
N PRO A 7 10.76 -3.34 0.12
CA PRO A 7 11.31 -2.83 1.37
C PRO A 7 11.80 -1.38 1.23
N LEU A 8 11.85 -0.64 2.34
CA LEU A 8 12.48 0.68 2.35
C LEU A 8 13.99 0.51 2.39
N GLU A 9 14.67 0.78 1.26
CA GLU A 9 16.11 0.55 1.13
C GLU A 9 16.92 1.85 1.18
N SER A 10 17.82 1.95 2.16
CA SER A 10 18.76 3.06 2.26
C SER A 10 19.88 3.01 1.20
N GLY A 11 20.17 1.86 0.60
CA GLY A 11 21.32 1.69 -0.30
C GLY A 11 22.66 1.74 0.45
N MET A 12 23.77 1.71 -0.28
CA MET A 12 25.13 1.61 0.32
C MET A 12 25.79 2.96 0.62
N CYS A 13 25.33 4.04 -0.02
CA CYS A 13 25.84 5.38 0.23
C CYS A 13 25.37 5.94 1.59
N ARG A 14 26.01 7.03 2.06
CA ARG A 14 25.78 7.60 3.41
C ARG A 14 25.50 9.11 3.38
N ALA A 15 24.96 9.64 2.29
CA ALA A 15 24.65 11.07 2.16
C ALA A 15 23.44 11.50 3.02
N GLY A 16 22.53 10.58 3.36
CA GLY A 16 21.49 10.84 4.36
C GLY A 16 20.32 11.69 3.88
N HIS A 17 19.84 11.46 2.66
CA HIS A 17 18.69 12.18 2.09
C HIS A 17 17.38 11.72 2.74
N GLN A 18 16.49 12.68 3.03
CA GLN A 18 15.14 12.36 3.49
C GLN A 18 14.25 12.04 2.29
N ALA A 19 13.58 10.89 2.34
CA ALA A 19 12.64 10.46 1.31
C ALA A 19 11.39 9.84 1.94
N TRP A 20 10.37 9.60 1.12
CA TRP A 20 9.12 8.94 1.49
C TRP A 20 9.02 7.57 0.83
N GLY A 21 8.46 6.58 1.51
CA GLY A 21 8.17 5.27 0.95
C GLY A 21 7.00 4.61 1.67
N PHE A 22 6.31 3.70 0.99
CA PHE A 22 5.15 3.04 1.55
C PHE A 22 5.58 1.90 2.47
N SER A 23 4.99 1.86 3.67
CA SER A 23 5.15 0.76 4.61
C SER A 23 3.89 -0.10 4.59
N PRO A 24 3.95 -1.34 4.07
CA PRO A 24 2.81 -2.27 4.12
C PRO A 24 2.36 -2.58 5.54
N GLU A 25 3.29 -2.65 6.49
CA GLU A 25 3.01 -2.89 7.91
C GLU A 25 2.16 -1.78 8.54
N LYS A 26 2.47 -0.52 8.21
CA LYS A 26 1.74 0.64 8.72
C LYS A 26 0.62 1.11 7.79
N ARG A 27 0.51 0.48 6.61
CA ARG A 27 -0.38 0.88 5.51
C ARG A 27 -0.33 2.37 5.19
N GLN A 28 0.85 2.98 5.25
CA GLN A 28 1.01 4.41 5.04
C GLN A 28 2.38 4.76 4.47
N CYS A 29 2.47 5.90 3.81
CA CYS A 29 3.73 6.50 3.41
C CYS A 29 4.44 7.10 4.62
N ILE A 30 5.66 6.62 4.88
CA ILE A 30 6.51 7.07 5.97
C ILE A 30 7.79 7.71 5.44
N ARG A 31 8.36 8.62 6.24
CA ARG A 31 9.71 9.16 5.98
C ARG A 31 10.76 8.12 6.35
N PHE A 32 11.80 8.01 5.52
CA PHE A 32 12.99 7.23 5.79
C PHE A 32 14.24 7.93 5.24
N THR A 33 15.42 7.43 5.61
CA THR A 33 16.71 7.95 5.14
C THR A 33 17.23 7.12 3.98
N TRP A 34 17.47 7.76 2.84
CA TRP A 34 18.11 7.17 1.67
C TRP A 34 19.57 7.65 1.56
N GLY A 35 20.47 6.73 1.28
CA GLY A 35 21.91 6.93 1.25
C GLY A 35 22.43 7.78 0.11
N GLY A 36 21.62 8.02 -0.93
CA GLY A 36 21.98 8.81 -2.11
C GLY A 36 22.45 7.99 -3.32
N CYS A 37 22.52 6.67 -3.18
CA CYS A 37 22.74 5.75 -4.30
C CYS A 37 22.03 4.41 -4.03
N ASP A 38 21.87 3.61 -5.09
CA ASP A 38 21.20 2.30 -5.06
C ASP A 38 19.82 2.33 -4.38
N GLY A 39 19.42 1.19 -3.83
CA GLY A 39 18.10 0.94 -3.30
C GLY A 39 17.11 0.56 -4.40
N ASN A 40 15.82 0.74 -4.11
CA ASN A 40 14.74 0.38 -5.02
C ASN A 40 13.80 1.56 -5.31
N LYS A 41 12.69 1.29 -5.99
CA LYS A 41 11.73 2.31 -6.45
C LYS A 41 10.69 2.72 -5.41
N ASN A 42 10.63 2.08 -4.23
CA ASN A 42 9.77 2.51 -3.13
C ASN A 42 10.38 3.72 -2.41
N ARG A 43 10.57 4.79 -3.18
CA ARG A 43 11.23 6.04 -2.77
C ARG A 43 10.65 7.20 -3.57
N PHE A 44 10.09 8.16 -2.87
CA PHE A 44 9.41 9.32 -3.42
C PHE A 44 9.91 10.59 -2.72
N GLU A 45 9.89 11.71 -3.42
CA GLU A 45 10.36 13.00 -2.89
C GLU A 45 9.37 13.60 -1.90
N THR A 46 8.07 13.37 -2.09
CA THR A 46 7.01 13.92 -1.26
C THR A 46 6.09 12.84 -0.71
N LYS A 47 5.44 13.14 0.41
CA LYS A 47 4.42 12.29 1.01
C LYS A 47 3.27 12.05 0.02
N GLN A 48 2.81 13.12 -0.61
CA GLN A 48 1.71 13.08 -1.58
C GLN A 48 2.04 12.19 -2.77
N ALA A 49 3.23 12.30 -3.37
CA ALA A 49 3.61 11.43 -4.49
C ALA A 49 3.64 9.95 -4.09
N CYS A 50 4.10 9.64 -2.87
CA CYS A 50 4.02 8.29 -2.34
C CYS A 50 2.56 7.84 -2.14
N GLU A 51 1.72 8.70 -1.56
CA GLU A 51 0.31 8.37 -1.28
C GLU A 51 -0.50 8.23 -2.56
N GLU A 52 -0.29 9.03 -3.58
CA GLU A 52 -0.94 8.90 -4.89
C GLU A 52 -0.45 7.63 -5.63
N PHE A 53 0.85 7.34 -5.54
CA PHE A 53 1.40 6.17 -6.19
C PHE A 53 0.99 4.87 -5.49
N CYS A 54 0.93 4.87 -4.15
CA CYS A 54 0.65 3.70 -3.33
C CYS A 54 -0.74 3.69 -2.70
N SER A 55 -1.59 4.66 -3.01
CA SER A 55 -3.02 4.59 -2.70
C SER A 55 -3.52 3.28 -3.28
N PHE A 56 -4.20 2.51 -2.45
CA PHE A 56 -5.09 1.49 -2.97
C PHE A 56 -6.20 2.27 -3.65
N ASP A 57 -6.13 2.44 -4.97
CA ASP A 57 -7.32 2.78 -5.69
C ASP A 57 -8.29 1.62 -5.42
N GLU A 58 -9.47 1.94 -4.93
CA GLU A 58 -10.59 0.99 -4.85
C GLU A 58 -10.86 0.33 -6.23
N THR A 59 -10.26 0.84 -7.30
CA THR A 59 -10.28 0.26 -8.65
C THR A 59 -9.53 -1.07 -8.79
N GLU A 60 -8.56 -1.41 -7.91
CA GLU A 60 -8.02 -2.79 -7.86
C GLU A 60 -8.99 -3.76 -7.15
N LEU A 61 -9.90 -3.28 -6.27
CA LEU A 61 -10.99 -4.07 -5.68
C LEU A 61 -12.13 -4.32 -6.68
N GLU A 62 -12.31 -3.46 -7.67
CA GLU A 62 -13.20 -3.71 -8.81
C GLU A 62 -12.65 -4.84 -9.71
N SER A 63 -11.32 -4.93 -9.88
CA SER A 63 -10.67 -5.94 -10.73
C SER A 63 -10.61 -7.35 -10.12
N LEU A 64 -10.80 -7.47 -8.80
CA LEU A 64 -10.91 -8.74 -8.08
C LEU A 64 -12.36 -9.18 -7.84
N GLY A 65 -13.34 -8.48 -8.41
CA GLY A 65 -14.75 -8.86 -8.33
C GLY A 65 -15.36 -8.68 -6.94
N ALA A 66 -14.85 -7.76 -6.12
CA ALA A 66 -15.57 -7.32 -4.93
C ALA A 66 -16.50 -6.15 -5.33
N ASN A 67 -17.58 -6.45 -6.07
CA ASN A 67 -18.64 -5.46 -6.24
C ASN A 67 -19.37 -5.30 -4.91
N GLN A 68 -19.24 -4.13 -4.29
CA GLN A 68 -20.18 -3.71 -3.27
C GLN A 68 -21.51 -3.32 -3.94
N SER A 69 -22.24 -4.32 -4.44
CA SER A 69 -23.66 -4.18 -4.74
C SER A 69 -24.43 -5.29 -4.07
N GLU A 70 -24.51 -5.22 -2.74
CA GLU A 70 -25.61 -5.74 -1.92
C GLU A 70 -25.53 -5.09 -0.53
N PHE A 71 -25.65 -3.77 -0.51
CA PHE A 71 -26.01 -3.05 0.71
C PHE A 71 -27.52 -2.89 0.71
N GLU A 72 -28.23 -3.86 1.30
CA GLU A 72 -29.53 -3.56 1.91
C GLU A 72 -29.28 -2.96 3.29
N GLU A 73 -29.73 -1.72 3.45
CA GLU A 73 -29.58 -0.91 4.65
C GLU A 73 -30.45 -1.46 5.78
N VAL A 74 -29.90 -2.28 6.70
CA VAL A 74 -30.54 -2.54 8.00
C VAL A 74 -29.50 -2.66 9.13
N GLN A 75 -29.39 -1.59 9.93
CA GLN A 75 -28.84 -1.54 11.30
C GLN A 75 -27.34 -1.85 11.52
N GLY A 76 -26.45 -1.07 10.89
CA GLY A 76 -25.31 -0.49 11.61
C GLY A 76 -24.14 -1.38 12.06
N VAL A 77 -23.93 -2.57 11.49
CA VAL A 77 -22.67 -3.33 11.67
C VAL A 77 -22.24 -4.02 10.37
N CYS A 78 -21.08 -3.63 9.81
CA CYS A 78 -20.46 -4.36 8.70
C CYS A 78 -19.72 -5.58 9.25
N SER A 79 -20.19 -6.78 8.92
CA SER A 79 -19.49 -8.06 9.19
C SER A 79 -19.25 -8.80 7.88
N CYS A 80 -17.97 -9.02 7.54
CA CYS A 80 -17.58 -9.84 6.40
C CYS A 80 -17.80 -11.33 6.73
N LYS A 81 -18.61 -12.05 5.95
CA LYS A 81 -18.66 -13.52 6.00
C LYS A 81 -17.47 -14.08 5.23
N CYS A 82 -16.64 -14.88 5.90
CA CYS A 82 -15.62 -15.69 5.23
C CYS A 82 -16.31 -16.69 4.28
N PRO A 83 -15.89 -16.82 3.01
CA PRO A 83 -16.34 -17.92 2.17
C PRO A 83 -15.76 -19.22 2.75
N LYS A 84 -16.63 -20.20 3.03
CA LYS A 84 -16.22 -21.53 3.46
C LYS A 84 -15.47 -22.19 2.30
N CYS A 85 -14.17 -22.40 2.46
CA CYS A 85 -13.45 -23.39 1.68
C CYS A 85 -13.87 -24.77 2.20
N SER A 86 -14.54 -25.56 1.37
CA SER A 86 -14.69 -27.00 1.60
C SER A 86 -14.25 -27.71 0.32
N ASP A 87 -13.17 -28.48 0.50
CA ASP A 87 -12.38 -29.24 -0.47
C ASP A 87 -13.18 -30.29 -1.26
N PRO A 88 -12.66 -30.81 -2.38
CA PRO A 88 -12.90 -32.19 -2.79
C PRO A 88 -12.09 -33.20 -1.96
#